data_AF-A0A0R0BNW4-F1
#
_entry.id   AF-A0A0R0BNW4-F1
#
_cell.length_a   1.000
_cell.length_b   1.000
_cell.length_c   1.000
_cell.angle_alpha   90.00
_cell.angle_beta   90.00
_cell.angle_gamma   90.00
#
_symmetry.space_group_name_H-M   'P 1'
#
loop_
_entity.id
_entity.type
_entity.pdbx_description
1 polymer ?
#
loop_
_entity_poly.entity_id
_entity_poly.type
_entity_poly.pdbx_seq_one_letter_code
_entity_poly.pdbx_strand_id
1 'polypeptide(L)'
;MSWTTPDLSDRFPQATVVCLPWRHYGGHARFHGRVVTVRAPADNSRVRELANQPGHGRVLVVDGGGDTAHALLGDLVAAAAVANGWAGVVIHGCVRDVEAVAGMALGVAALGSCPRKTDKQGLGEVDVVLQFGGARIVPGQWIFVDASGVVVLDEHQATAALAEATGATV
;
A
#
# COMPACT_ATOMS: atom_id res chain seq x y z
N MET A 1 -10.52 9.33 18.38
CA MET A 1 -9.09 9.74 18.33
C MET A 1 -8.46 9.01 17.15
N SER A 2 -7.80 9.69 16.21
CA SER A 2 -7.24 8.99 15.02
C SER A 2 -6.13 8.02 15.43
N TRP A 3 -6.12 6.80 14.87
CA TRP A 3 -5.05 5.82 15.05
C TRP A 3 -3.68 6.33 14.53
N THR A 4 -2.58 5.79 15.07
CA THR A 4 -1.22 5.94 14.54
C THR A 4 -0.54 4.57 14.46
N THR A 5 0.41 4.36 13.55
CA THR A 5 1.08 3.06 13.46
C THR A 5 1.89 2.69 14.71
N PRO A 6 2.54 3.62 15.44
CA PRO A 6 3.14 3.30 16.75
C PRO A 6 2.10 2.83 17.77
N ASP A 7 0.97 3.55 17.93
CA ASP A 7 -0.06 3.16 18.89
C ASP A 7 -0.66 1.78 18.57
N LEU A 8 -0.84 1.47 17.28
CA LEU A 8 -1.31 0.16 16.83
C LEU A 8 -0.29 -0.94 17.14
N SER A 9 1.00 -0.67 16.96
CA SER A 9 2.09 -1.60 17.29
C SER A 9 2.14 -1.88 18.79
N ASP A 10 2.06 -0.85 19.63
CA ASP A 10 2.09 -0.98 21.09
C ASP A 10 0.86 -1.75 21.60
N ARG A 11 -0.31 -1.48 21.01
CA ARG A 11 -1.57 -2.14 21.37
C ARG A 11 -1.63 -3.60 20.93
N PHE A 12 -1.07 -3.91 19.77
CA PHE A 12 -1.08 -5.26 19.21
C PHE A 12 0.37 -5.75 19.02
N PRO A 13 1.08 -6.19 20.09
CA PRO A 13 2.50 -6.57 20.00
C PRO A 13 2.81 -7.74 19.06
N GLN A 14 1.79 -8.51 18.68
CA GLN A 14 1.90 -9.62 17.72
C GLN A 14 1.60 -9.20 16.28
N ALA A 15 1.19 -7.94 16.07
CA ALA A 15 0.98 -7.39 14.74
C ALA A 15 2.28 -7.38 13.95
N THR A 16 2.17 -7.58 12.64
CA THR A 16 3.33 -7.52 11.77
C THR A 16 3.65 -6.06 11.47
N VAL A 17 4.88 -5.63 11.78
CA VAL A 17 5.39 -4.29 11.45
C VAL A 17 6.38 -4.42 10.29
N VAL A 18 6.21 -3.61 9.24
CA VAL A 18 7.11 -3.64 8.08
C VAL A 18 8.09 -2.47 8.15
N CYS A 19 9.25 -2.72 8.73
CA CYS A 19 10.30 -1.71 8.94
C CYS A 19 11.20 -1.56 7.71
N LEU A 20 10.69 -0.92 6.66
CA LEU A 20 11.44 -0.53 5.47
C LEU A 20 11.57 1.00 5.40
N PRO A 21 12.52 1.57 4.65
CA PRO A 21 12.70 3.01 4.51
C PRO A 21 11.61 3.63 3.62
N TRP A 22 10.35 3.54 4.06
CA TRP A 22 9.19 4.02 3.34
C TRP A 22 9.27 5.52 3.11
N ARG A 23 8.98 5.93 1.88
CA ARG A 23 8.77 7.32 1.48
C ARG A 23 7.34 7.47 1.01
N HIS A 24 6.74 8.60 1.39
CA HIS A 24 5.38 8.95 1.01
C HIS A 24 5.41 9.81 -0.25
N TYR A 25 4.56 9.46 -1.21
CA TYR A 25 4.47 10.12 -2.52
C TYR A 25 3.06 10.57 -2.87
N GLY A 26 2.04 10.15 -2.13
CA GLY A 26 0.65 10.50 -2.38
C GLY A 26 0.17 11.64 -1.48
N GLY A 27 -0.98 12.24 -1.80
CA GLY A 27 -1.55 13.34 -1.03
C GLY A 27 -2.10 12.93 0.34
N HIS A 28 -2.36 11.64 0.58
CA HIS A 28 -2.75 11.14 1.90
C HIS A 28 -1.52 10.64 2.68
N ALA A 29 -1.09 11.42 3.68
CA ALA A 29 0.00 11.05 4.58
C ALA A 29 -0.33 9.87 5.52
N ARG A 30 -1.62 9.55 5.66
CA ARG A 30 -2.14 8.43 6.45
C ARG A 30 -3.26 7.75 5.69
N PHE A 31 -3.18 6.42 5.59
CA PHE A 31 -4.20 5.62 4.92
C PHE A 31 -4.20 4.21 5.46
N HIS A 32 -5.34 3.54 5.30
CA HIS A 32 -5.50 2.15 5.70
C HIS A 32 -6.54 1.48 4.81
N GLY A 33 -6.59 0.16 4.86
CA GLY A 33 -7.63 -0.59 4.17
C GLY A 33 -7.33 -2.07 4.12
N ARG A 34 -8.33 -2.84 3.68
CA ARG A 34 -8.15 -4.26 3.39
C ARG A 34 -7.21 -4.45 2.20
N VAL A 35 -6.29 -5.40 2.31
CA VAL A 35 -5.18 -5.60 1.38
C VAL A 35 -5.60 -6.43 0.18
N VAL A 36 -5.23 -5.95 -1.01
CA VAL A 36 -5.09 -6.73 -2.23
C VAL A 36 -3.61 -6.83 -2.54
N THR A 37 -3.09 -8.05 -2.71
CA THR A 37 -1.65 -8.29 -2.90
C THR A 37 -1.32 -8.58 -4.35
N VAL A 38 -0.17 -8.09 -4.81
CA VAL A 38 0.38 -8.40 -6.14
C VAL A 38 1.87 -8.62 -6.03
N ARG A 39 2.36 -9.75 -6.55
CA ARG A 39 3.79 -9.94 -6.81
C ARG A 39 4.07 -9.58 -8.27
N ALA A 40 4.93 -8.62 -8.50
CA ALA A 40 5.11 -7.97 -9.80
C ALA A 40 6.58 -7.54 -10.03
N PRO A 41 7.55 -8.50 -10.06
CA PRO A 41 8.94 -8.16 -10.30
C PRO A 41 9.11 -7.58 -11.72
N ALA A 42 9.55 -6.33 -11.80
CA ALA A 42 9.88 -5.61 -13.04
C ALA A 42 8.76 -5.50 -14.11
N ASP A 43 7.49 -5.78 -13.78
CA ASP A 43 6.34 -5.61 -14.69
C ASP A 43 5.11 -5.09 -13.92
N ASN A 44 4.61 -3.89 -14.27
CA ASN A 44 3.45 -3.28 -13.64
C ASN A 44 2.09 -3.56 -14.30
N SER A 45 2.01 -4.55 -15.20
CA SER A 45 0.78 -4.89 -15.92
C SER A 45 -0.37 -5.22 -14.97
N ARG A 46 -0.13 -6.08 -13.97
CA ARG A 46 -1.14 -6.45 -12.95
C ARG A 46 -1.48 -5.31 -12.00
N VAL A 47 -0.49 -4.48 -11.66
CA VAL A 47 -0.70 -3.26 -10.85
C VAL A 47 -1.68 -2.32 -11.56
N ARG A 48 -1.46 -2.07 -12.86
CA ARG A 48 -2.35 -1.24 -13.67
C ARG A 48 -3.75 -1.84 -13.78
N GLU A 49 -3.86 -3.13 -14.07
CA GLU A 49 -5.16 -3.80 -14.17
C GLU A 49 -5.99 -3.66 -12.90
N LEU A 50 -5.37 -3.88 -11.73
CA LEU A 50 -6.06 -3.77 -10.44
C LEU A 50 -6.41 -2.32 -10.08
N ALA A 51 -5.55 -1.36 -10.38
CA ALA A 51 -5.87 0.06 -10.18
C ALA A 51 -7.07 0.54 -11.01
N ASN A 52 -7.40 -0.17 -12.10
CA ASN A 52 -8.59 0.10 -12.92
C ASN A 52 -9.85 -0.67 -12.46
N GLN A 53 -9.77 -1.42 -11.36
CA GLN A 53 -10.91 -2.12 -10.75
C GLN A 53 -11.38 -1.36 -9.51
N PRO A 54 -12.66 -1.52 -9.11
CA PRO A 54 -13.20 -0.91 -7.90
C PRO A 54 -12.35 -1.19 -6.64
N GLY A 55 -11.80 -0.13 -6.06
CA GLY A 55 -10.94 -0.19 -4.89
C GLY A 55 -11.72 -0.41 -3.60
N HIS A 56 -12.90 0.19 -3.45
CA HIS A 56 -13.74 0.09 -2.23
C HIS A 56 -12.98 0.43 -0.93
N GLY A 57 -12.08 1.43 -0.97
CA GLY A 57 -11.25 1.79 0.17
C GLY A 57 -10.17 0.76 0.52
N ARG A 58 -9.91 -0.21 -0.35
CA ARG A 58 -8.81 -1.18 -0.19
C ARG A 58 -7.45 -0.53 -0.46
N VAL A 59 -6.40 -1.23 -0.02
CA VAL A 59 -5.01 -0.86 -0.28
C VAL A 59 -4.36 -1.92 -1.17
N LEU A 60 -3.72 -1.47 -2.24
CA LEU A 60 -2.96 -2.33 -3.14
C LEU A 60 -1.53 -2.47 -2.62
N VAL A 61 -1.12 -3.68 -2.27
CA VAL A 61 0.25 -3.97 -1.80
C VAL A 61 1.00 -4.70 -2.90
N VAL A 62 2.06 -4.09 -3.39
CA VAL A 62 2.84 -4.56 -4.53
C VAL A 62 4.23 -4.99 -4.07
N ASP A 63 4.55 -6.26 -4.26
CA ASP A 63 5.90 -6.78 -4.13
C ASP A 63 6.63 -6.71 -5.47
N GLY A 64 7.44 -5.65 -5.63
CA GLY A 64 8.31 -5.44 -6.78
C GLY A 64 9.69 -6.09 -6.63
N GLY A 65 9.92 -6.89 -5.59
CA GLY A 65 11.23 -7.44 -5.25
C GLY A 65 12.22 -6.41 -4.73
N GLY A 66 11.76 -5.21 -4.35
CA GLY A 66 12.63 -4.13 -3.91
C GLY A 66 13.43 -3.48 -5.05
N ASP A 67 13.03 -3.72 -6.31
CA ASP A 67 13.69 -3.13 -7.47
C ASP A 67 13.60 -1.59 -7.41
N THR A 68 14.77 -0.96 -7.47
CA THR A 68 14.91 0.49 -7.52
C THR A 68 15.30 1.00 -8.91
N ALA A 69 15.53 0.11 -9.87
CA ALA A 69 15.89 0.42 -11.24
C ALA A 69 14.66 0.69 -12.13
N HIS A 70 13.45 0.29 -11.73
CA HIS A 70 12.20 0.53 -12.46
C HIS A 70 11.07 0.97 -11.54
N ALA A 71 10.20 1.84 -12.05
CA ALA A 71 9.00 2.29 -11.34
C ALA A 71 7.78 1.44 -11.69
N LEU A 72 7.07 0.97 -10.65
CA LEU A 72 5.85 0.17 -10.78
C LEU A 72 4.58 1.02 -10.80
N LEU A 73 4.66 2.27 -10.34
CA LEU A 73 3.55 3.23 -10.33
C LEU A 73 4.03 4.58 -10.87
N GLY A 74 3.22 5.18 -11.73
CA GLY A 74 3.33 6.57 -12.15
C GLY A 74 1.96 7.25 -12.09
N ASP A 75 1.88 8.48 -12.56
CA ASP A 75 0.69 9.34 -12.50
C ASP A 75 -0.58 8.69 -13.06
N LEU A 76 -0.51 8.03 -14.22
CA LEU A 76 -1.67 7.41 -14.87
C LEU A 76 -2.26 6.26 -14.05
N VAL A 77 -1.41 5.48 -13.39
CA VAL A 77 -1.87 4.35 -12.56
C VAL A 77 -2.42 4.86 -11.24
N ALA A 78 -1.76 5.87 -10.65
CA ALA A 78 -2.23 6.53 -9.44
C ALA A 78 -3.59 7.21 -9.66
N ALA A 79 -3.77 7.93 -10.78
CA ALA A 79 -5.02 8.56 -11.14
C ALA A 79 -6.15 7.53 -11.34
N ALA A 80 -5.86 6.38 -11.95
CA ALA A 80 -6.83 5.28 -12.06
C ALA A 80 -7.23 4.75 -10.67
N ALA A 81 -6.26 4.58 -9.76
CA ALA A 81 -6.52 4.13 -8.40
C ALA A 81 -7.43 5.12 -7.64
N VAL A 82 -7.18 6.43 -7.78
CA VAL A 82 -8.07 7.48 -7.24
C VAL A 82 -9.48 7.36 -7.82
N ALA A 83 -9.60 7.31 -9.15
CA ALA A 83 -10.88 7.26 -9.84
C ALA A 83 -11.72 6.03 -9.46
N ASN A 84 -11.07 4.92 -9.08
CA ASN A 84 -11.73 3.70 -8.66
C ASN A 84 -11.86 3.56 -7.13
N GLY A 85 -11.51 4.58 -6.34
CA GLY A 85 -11.74 4.59 -4.89
C GLY A 85 -10.81 3.68 -4.10
N TRP A 86 -9.55 3.53 -4.51
CA TRP A 86 -8.51 2.93 -3.68
C TRP A 86 -8.10 3.88 -2.56
N ALA A 87 -7.86 3.35 -1.36
CA ALA A 87 -7.36 4.16 -0.24
C ALA A 87 -5.86 4.47 -0.38
N GLY A 88 -5.10 3.54 -0.96
CA GLY A 88 -3.69 3.74 -1.23
C GLY A 88 -3.00 2.57 -1.91
N VAL A 89 -1.71 2.75 -2.17
CA VAL A 89 -0.80 1.77 -2.78
C VAL A 89 0.50 1.73 -1.96
N VAL A 90 0.93 0.53 -1.57
CA VAL A 90 2.22 0.27 -0.91
C VAL A 90 3.09 -0.53 -1.86
N ILE A 91 4.30 -0.06 -2.15
CA ILE A 91 5.16 -0.63 -3.19
C ILE A 91 6.52 -0.98 -2.59
N HIS A 92 6.82 -2.26 -2.50
CA HIS A 92 8.17 -2.76 -2.27
C HIS A 92 8.99 -2.62 -3.57
N GLY A 93 9.39 -1.38 -3.86
CA GLY A 93 10.05 -0.95 -5.10
C GLY A 93 9.96 0.57 -5.29
N CYS A 94 10.10 1.05 -6.53
CA CYS A 94 10.08 2.48 -6.86
C CYS A 94 8.78 2.96 -7.55
N VAL A 95 8.56 4.28 -7.48
CA VAL A 95 7.52 5.02 -8.23
C VAL A 95 8.14 6.08 -9.15
N ARG A 96 7.32 6.74 -9.97
CA ARG A 96 7.72 7.87 -10.80
C ARG A 96 6.62 8.94 -10.86
N ASP A 97 6.90 10.02 -11.57
CA ASP A 97 5.98 11.16 -11.75
C ASP A 97 5.57 11.76 -10.38
N VAL A 98 6.53 11.80 -9.45
CA VAL A 98 6.29 12.02 -8.01
C VAL A 98 5.61 13.36 -7.71
N GLU A 99 5.89 14.40 -8.48
CA GLU A 99 5.25 15.71 -8.34
C GLU A 99 3.75 15.65 -8.66
N ALA A 100 3.37 14.89 -9.69
CA ALA A 100 1.98 14.69 -10.05
C ALA A 100 1.25 13.80 -9.02
N VAL A 101 1.90 12.73 -8.57
CA VAL A 101 1.33 11.79 -7.58
C VAL A 101 1.11 12.48 -6.22
N ALA A 102 1.97 13.41 -5.82
CA ALA A 102 1.87 14.12 -4.54
C ALA A 102 0.58 14.93 -4.38
N GLY A 103 -0.03 15.38 -5.48
CA GLY A 103 -1.30 16.11 -5.47
C GLY A 103 -2.55 15.22 -5.47
N MET A 104 -2.41 13.90 -5.54
CA MET A 104 -3.54 12.98 -5.70
C MET A 104 -4.11 12.55 -4.34
N ALA A 105 -5.44 12.45 -4.25
CA ALA A 105 -6.17 11.97 -3.07
C ALA A 105 -6.02 10.43 -2.89
N LEU A 106 -4.78 9.98 -2.72
CA LEU A 106 -4.37 8.59 -2.61
C LEU A 106 -3.19 8.50 -1.63
N GLY A 107 -3.16 7.46 -0.81
CA GLY A 107 -1.96 7.10 -0.08
C GLY A 107 -0.96 6.39 -0.99
N VAL A 108 0.30 6.82 -1.03
CA VAL A 108 1.34 6.10 -1.78
C VAL A 108 2.60 6.00 -0.94
N ALA A 109 3.01 4.78 -0.61
CA ALA A 109 4.25 4.50 0.11
C ALA A 109 5.14 3.58 -0.73
N ALA A 110 6.40 3.95 -0.92
CA ALA A 110 7.36 3.16 -1.69
C ALA A 110 8.80 3.31 -1.16
N LEU A 111 9.75 2.49 -1.63
CA LEU A 111 11.16 2.57 -1.20
C LEU A 111 11.89 3.77 -1.80
N GLY A 112 11.44 4.25 -2.95
CA GLY A 112 12.16 5.25 -3.72
C GLY A 112 11.40 5.71 -4.96
N SER A 113 12.07 6.53 -5.77
CA SER A 113 11.58 6.97 -7.07
C SER A 113 12.60 6.66 -8.16
N CYS A 114 12.15 6.25 -9.34
CA CYS A 114 12.98 6.00 -10.52
C CYS A 114 12.26 6.47 -11.78
N PRO A 115 12.88 7.25 -12.68
CA PRO A 115 12.20 7.72 -13.90
C PRO A 115 11.89 6.61 -14.92
N ARG A 116 12.58 5.46 -14.84
CA ARG A 116 12.46 4.37 -15.80
C ARG A 116 11.17 3.58 -15.56
N LYS A 117 10.38 3.36 -16.62
CA LYS A 117 9.20 2.47 -16.60
C LYS A 117 9.60 1.00 -16.65
N THR A 118 8.68 0.11 -16.27
CA THR A 118 8.74 -1.31 -16.62
C THR A 118 8.33 -1.57 -18.06
N ASP A 119 8.71 -2.72 -18.59
CA ASP A 119 8.11 -3.30 -19.79
C ASP A 119 6.83 -4.04 -19.41
N LYS A 120 5.83 -3.99 -20.30
CA LYS A 120 4.51 -4.58 -20.05
C LYS A 120 4.42 -5.92 -20.77
N GLN A 121 4.62 -7.00 -20.03
CA GLN A 121 4.61 -8.37 -20.53
C GLN A 121 3.39 -9.15 -20.00
N GLY A 122 2.58 -8.56 -19.12
CA GLY A 122 1.43 -9.21 -18.51
C GLY A 122 1.80 -10.14 -17.35
N LEU A 123 3.01 -10.01 -16.82
CA LEU A 123 3.53 -10.85 -15.74
C LEU A 123 3.08 -10.35 -14.37
N GLY A 124 3.07 -11.27 -13.41
CA GLY A 124 2.72 -11.01 -12.02
C GLY A 124 1.59 -11.90 -11.50
N GLU A 125 1.54 -12.05 -10.19
CA GLU A 125 0.62 -12.92 -9.47
C GLU A 125 -0.24 -12.07 -8.54
N VAL A 126 -1.56 -12.22 -8.61
CA VAL A 126 -2.53 -11.48 -7.78
C VAL A 126 -3.03 -12.39 -6.66
N ASP A 127 -3.37 -11.80 -5.51
CA ASP A 127 -3.90 -12.50 -4.34
C ASP A 127 -2.99 -13.63 -3.82
N VAL A 128 -1.67 -13.42 -3.92
CA VAL A 128 -0.64 -14.30 -3.35
C VAL A 128 -0.05 -13.72 -2.07
N VAL A 129 0.41 -14.60 -1.17
CA VAL A 129 1.13 -14.19 0.04
C VAL A 129 2.45 -13.49 -0.34
N LEU A 130 2.63 -12.26 0.15
CA LEU A 130 3.85 -11.49 -0.04
C LEU A 130 4.78 -11.65 1.16
N GLN A 131 6.09 -11.61 0.90
CA GLN A 131 7.13 -11.74 1.92
C GLN A 131 8.25 -10.75 1.64
N PHE A 132 8.27 -9.62 2.35
CA PHE A 132 9.31 -8.60 2.23
C PHE A 132 9.45 -7.82 3.53
N GLY A 133 10.63 -7.23 3.77
CA GLY A 133 10.88 -6.44 4.99
C GLY A 133 10.67 -7.22 6.30
N GLY A 134 10.91 -8.54 6.28
CA GLY A 134 10.65 -9.42 7.43
C GLY A 134 9.16 -9.70 7.70
N ALA A 135 8.26 -9.17 6.88
CA ALA A 135 6.83 -9.29 7.04
C ALA A 135 6.21 -10.31 6.09
N ARG A 136 5.17 -11.00 6.58
CA ARG A 136 4.31 -11.87 5.78
C ARG A 136 2.94 -11.21 5.64
N ILE A 137 2.57 -10.82 4.42
CA ILE A 137 1.31 -10.13 4.12
C ILE A 137 0.41 -11.07 3.33
N VAL A 138 -0.78 -11.33 3.86
CA VAL A 138 -1.78 -12.24 3.30
C VAL A 138 -2.93 -11.42 2.70
N PRO A 139 -3.45 -11.80 1.52
CA PRO A 139 -4.66 -11.20 0.97
C PRO A 139 -5.79 -11.15 2.00
N GLY A 140 -6.49 -10.01 2.06
CA GLY A 140 -7.62 -9.83 2.98
C GLY A 140 -7.27 -9.41 4.40
N GLN A 141 -5.99 -9.36 4.81
CA GLN A 141 -5.56 -8.63 6.00
C GLN A 141 -5.76 -7.11 5.84
N TRP A 142 -5.51 -6.35 6.89
CA TRP A 142 -5.55 -4.90 6.87
C TRP A 142 -4.15 -4.31 6.97
N ILE A 143 -3.92 -3.22 6.24
CA ILE A 143 -2.69 -2.45 6.32
C ILE A 143 -3.01 -1.04 6.78
N PHE A 144 -2.17 -0.53 7.67
CA PHE A 144 -2.22 0.83 8.20
C PHE A 144 -0.87 1.48 7.93
N VAL A 145 -0.89 2.67 7.36
CA VAL A 145 0.31 3.37 6.92
C VAL A 145 0.26 4.82 7.40
N ASP A 146 1.35 5.25 8.03
CA ASP A 146 1.62 6.65 8.33
C ASP A 146 3.10 6.98 8.14
N ALA A 147 3.53 8.17 8.57
CA ALA A 147 4.92 8.62 8.43
C ALA A 147 5.93 7.74 9.20
N SER A 148 5.50 6.99 10.22
CA SER A 148 6.37 6.13 11.03
C SER A 148 6.62 4.78 10.36
N GLY A 149 5.63 4.27 9.63
CA GLY A 149 5.79 3.02 8.90
C GLY A 149 4.48 2.33 8.54
N VAL A 150 4.54 1.00 8.52
CA VAL A 150 3.47 0.12 8.06
C VAL A 150 3.19 -0.93 9.11
N VAL A 151 1.93 -1.07 9.50
CA VAL A 151 1.44 -2.12 10.40
C VAL A 151 0.38 -2.94 9.67
N VAL A 152 0.47 -4.27 9.83
CA VAL A 152 -0.49 -5.23 9.27
C VAL A 152 -1.26 -5.87 10.41
N LEU A 153 -2.58 -5.79 10.33
CA LEU A 153 -3.53 -6.31 11.30
C LEU A 153 -4.42 -7.37 10.66
N ASP A 154 -4.92 -8.30 11.48
CA ASP A 154 -6.06 -9.12 11.09
C ASP A 154 -7.38 -8.33 11.13
N GLU A 155 -8.47 -8.93 10.65
CA GLU A 155 -9.80 -8.30 10.59
C GLU A 155 -10.31 -7.86 11.98
N HIS A 156 -10.08 -8.66 13.02
CA HIS A 156 -10.57 -8.39 14.37
C HIS A 156 -9.81 -7.21 15.00
N GLN A 157 -8.48 -7.23 14.89
CA GLN A 157 -7.60 -6.14 15.34
C GLN A 157 -7.92 -4.82 14.61
N ALA A 158 -8.12 -4.87 13.29
CA ALA A 158 -8.45 -3.69 12.50
C ALA A 158 -9.82 -3.11 12.88
N THR A 159 -10.82 -3.96 13.10
CA THR A 159 -12.15 -3.52 13.54
C THR A 159 -12.06 -2.81 14.90
N ALA A 160 -11.34 -3.40 15.86
CA ALA A 160 -11.13 -2.79 17.17
C ALA A 160 -10.39 -1.44 17.09
N ALA A 161 -9.37 -1.34 16.23
CA ALA A 161 -8.63 -0.10 15.99
C ALA A 161 -9.52 1.02 15.40
N LEU A 162 -10.43 0.68 14.49
CA LEU A 162 -11.27 1.64 13.79
C LEU A 162 -12.48 2.10 14.62
N ALA A 163 -13.06 1.24 15.46
CA ALA A 163 -14.20 1.59 16.31
C ALA A 163 -13.86 2.68 17.34
N GLU A 164 -12.66 2.62 17.93
CA GLU A 164 -12.17 3.65 18.85
C GLU A 164 -11.85 4.96 18.15
N ALA A 165 -11.43 4.89 16.89
CA ALA A 165 -11.13 6.08 16.12
C ALA A 165 -12.37 6.93 15.86
N THR A 166 -13.51 6.28 15.63
CA THR A 166 -14.80 6.89 15.38
C THR A 166 -15.59 7.24 16.65
N GLY A 167 -15.09 6.86 17.84
CA GLY A 167 -15.80 7.07 19.11
C GLY A 167 -17.08 6.23 19.24
N ALA A 168 -17.26 5.22 18.38
CA ALA A 168 -18.38 4.31 18.42
C ALA A 168 -18.04 3.15 19.37
N THR A 169 -18.55 3.21 20.59
CA THR A 169 -18.60 2.03 21.46
C THR A 169 -19.59 1.03 20.85
N VAL A 170 -19.15 -0.20 20.62
CA VAL A 170 -20.00 -1.35 20.24
C VAL A 170 -20.97 -1.66 21.37
#